data_AF-A0A6P2IJF1-F1
#
_entry.id   AF-A0A6P2IJF1-F1
#
_cell.length_a   1.000
_cell.length_b   1.000
_cell.length_c   1.000
_cell.angle_alpha   90.00
_cell.angle_beta   90.00
_cell.angle_gamma   90.00
#
_symmetry.space_group_name_H-M   'P 1'
#
loop_
_entity.id
_entity.type
_entity.pdbx_description
1 polymer ?
#
loop_
_entity_poly.entity_id
_entity_poly.type
_entity_poly.pdbx_seq_one_letter_code
_entity_poly.pdbx_strand_id
1 'polypeptide(L)'
;MKTVKLAALFVTATLSLGIASQAAFAQTQTQGKTRAEVINELKQAQHDGVVPTSKTQYPPASEIVARNKELHGLSVHAGEKAPQADNHDSLATR
;
A
#
# COMPACT_ATOMS: atom_id res chain seq x y z
N MET A 1 -55.41 -40.92 -20.34
CA MET A 1 -54.12 -40.21 -20.35
C MET A 1 -54.21 -39.01 -21.30
N LYS A 2 -54.40 -37.78 -20.77
CA LYS A 2 -54.24 -36.44 -21.42
C LYS A 2 -55.16 -35.40 -20.75
N THR A 3 -54.98 -35.10 -19.45
CA THR A 3 -55.71 -34.01 -18.76
C THR A 3 -54.93 -33.35 -17.63
N VAL A 4 -53.60 -33.48 -17.61
CA VAL A 4 -52.75 -32.87 -16.54
C VAL A 4 -51.79 -31.81 -17.11
N LYS A 5 -52.16 -31.18 -18.23
CA LYS A 5 -51.33 -30.18 -18.93
C LYS A 5 -51.85 -28.73 -18.83
N LEU A 6 -52.75 -28.42 -17.90
CA LEU A 6 -53.45 -27.11 -17.86
C LEU A 6 -53.64 -26.51 -16.45
N ALA A 7 -52.87 -26.91 -15.43
CA ALA A 7 -53.07 -26.44 -14.05
C ALA A 7 -51.80 -25.91 -13.34
N ALA A 8 -50.82 -25.40 -14.07
CA ALA A 8 -49.65 -24.74 -13.46
C ALA A 8 -49.28 -23.45 -14.21
N LEU A 9 -50.29 -22.75 -14.72
CA LEU A 9 -50.21 -21.39 -15.22
C LEU A 9 -50.38 -20.44 -14.01
N PHE A 10 -49.38 -19.59 -13.73
CA PHE A 10 -49.47 -18.32 -12.98
C PHE A 10 -49.61 -18.27 -11.44
N VAL A 11 -48.64 -18.71 -10.61
CA VAL A 11 -48.62 -18.22 -9.19
C VAL A 11 -47.26 -17.85 -8.57
N THR A 12 -46.08 -18.20 -9.09
CA THR A 12 -44.83 -17.93 -8.34
C THR A 12 -43.77 -17.18 -9.15
N ALA A 13 -44.11 -15.98 -9.62
CA ALA A 13 -43.16 -15.01 -10.17
C ALA A 13 -42.81 -13.90 -9.16
N THR A 14 -42.70 -14.24 -7.88
CA THR A 14 -42.24 -13.32 -6.83
C THR A 14 -41.15 -13.99 -6.02
N LEU A 15 -39.91 -14.00 -6.52
CA LEU A 15 -38.76 -14.01 -5.61
C LEU A 15 -37.50 -13.56 -6.34
N SER A 16 -36.87 -12.55 -5.74
CA SER A 16 -35.43 -12.30 -5.83
C SER A 16 -34.92 -11.63 -7.10
N LEU A 17 -35.13 -10.32 -7.22
CA LEU A 17 -34.06 -9.46 -7.74
C LEU A 17 -32.88 -9.61 -6.77
N GLY A 18 -31.98 -10.55 -7.08
CA GLY A 18 -30.70 -10.69 -6.42
C GLY A 18 -29.94 -9.37 -6.57
N ILE A 19 -29.55 -8.80 -5.44
CA ILE A 19 -28.70 -7.62 -5.34
C ILE A 19 -27.32 -8.02 -5.86
N ALA A 20 -27.16 -8.08 -7.18
CA ALA A 20 -25.88 -8.34 -7.83
C ALA A 20 -25.16 -7.00 -8.06
N SER A 21 -24.73 -6.38 -6.97
CA SER A 21 -23.67 -5.36 -7.03
C SER A 21 -22.94 -5.27 -5.70
N GLN A 22 -22.44 -6.41 -5.20
CA GLN A 22 -21.28 -6.41 -4.31
C GLN A 22 -20.04 -6.15 -5.18
N ALA A 23 -19.98 -4.97 -5.79
CA ALA A 23 -18.78 -4.52 -6.46
C ALA A 23 -17.75 -4.15 -5.40
N ALA A 24 -16.80 -5.08 -5.22
CA ALA A 24 -15.40 -4.78 -4.96
C ALA A 24 -15.08 -3.88 -3.74
N PHE A 25 -15.35 -4.38 -2.55
CA PHE A 25 -14.30 -4.36 -1.54
C PHE A 25 -13.97 -5.80 -1.24
N ALA A 26 -12.97 -6.32 -1.96
CA ALA A 26 -12.27 -7.48 -1.49
C ALA A 26 -11.80 -7.15 -0.08
N GLN A 27 -12.47 -7.72 0.93
CA GLN A 27 -11.88 -7.94 2.24
C GLN A 27 -10.79 -9.00 2.07
N THR A 28 -9.81 -8.73 1.21
CA THR A 28 -8.54 -9.40 1.33
C THR A 28 -8.02 -8.89 2.66
N GLN A 29 -8.11 -9.71 3.71
CA GLN A 29 -7.16 -9.61 4.81
C GLN A 29 -5.78 -9.90 4.20
N THR A 30 -5.27 -8.98 3.39
CA THR A 30 -3.86 -8.91 3.11
C THR A 30 -3.28 -8.58 4.45
N GLN A 31 -2.64 -9.58 5.06
CA GLN A 31 -1.86 -9.38 6.27
C GLN A 31 -0.96 -8.18 5.99
N GLY A 32 -1.24 -7.06 6.65
CA GLY A 32 -0.52 -5.82 6.41
C GLY A 32 0.96 -6.02 6.69
N LYS A 33 1.80 -5.13 6.15
CA LYS A 33 3.24 -5.18 6.41
C LYS A 33 3.47 -5.26 7.92
N THR A 34 4.25 -6.23 8.33
CA THR A 34 4.73 -6.35 9.69
C THR A 34 5.51 -5.09 10.06
N ARG A 35 5.60 -4.80 11.36
CA ARG A 35 6.40 -3.67 11.85
C ARG A 35 7.84 -3.72 11.35
N ALA A 36 8.42 -4.93 11.25
CA ALA A 36 9.77 -5.14 10.75
C ALA A 36 9.90 -4.71 9.28
N GLU A 37 8.94 -5.09 8.44
CA GLU A 37 8.91 -4.71 7.02
C GLU A 37 8.73 -3.20 6.85
N VAL A 38 7.81 -2.58 7.59
CA VAL A 38 7.60 -1.12 7.54
C VAL A 38 8.88 -0.37 7.94
N ILE A 39 9.55 -0.81 9.00
CA ILE A 39 10.81 -0.21 9.41
C ILE A 39 11.84 -0.35 8.30
N ASN A 40 11.95 -1.52 7.66
CA ASN A 40 12.93 -1.73 6.60
C ASN A 40 12.68 -0.84 5.38
N GLU A 41 11.42 -0.64 5.01
CA GLU A 41 11.04 0.29 3.94
C GLU A 41 11.33 1.75 4.28
N LEU A 42 11.10 2.14 5.53
CA LEU A 42 11.43 3.49 5.98
C LEU A 42 12.94 3.75 5.96
N LYS A 43 13.77 2.76 6.31
CA LYS A 43 15.23 2.85 6.16
C LYS A 43 15.61 3.11 4.71
N GLN A 44 15.06 2.30 3.80
CA GLN A 44 15.30 2.46 2.37
C GLN A 44 14.84 3.83 1.86
N ALA A 45 13.63 4.27 2.24
CA ALA A 45 13.09 5.57 1.84
C ALA A 45 13.94 6.75 2.34
N GLN A 46 14.51 6.63 3.55
CA GLN A 46 15.37 7.63 4.12
C GLN A 46 16.73 7.69 3.39
N HIS A 47 17.28 6.52 3.04
CA HIS A 47 18.48 6.38 2.21
C HIS A 47 18.29 6.98 0.80
N ASP A 48 17.15 6.70 0.18
CA ASP A 48 16.78 7.23 -1.13
C ASP A 48 16.44 8.74 -1.11
N GLY A 49 16.30 9.33 0.08
CA GLY A 49 15.99 10.76 0.26
C GLY A 49 14.52 11.13 0.00
N VAL A 50 13.63 10.15 -0.18
CA VAL A 50 12.21 10.38 -0.51
C VAL A 50 11.36 10.73 0.71
N VAL A 51 11.89 10.55 1.93
CA VAL A 51 11.22 10.96 3.16
C VAL A 51 11.14 12.49 3.22
N PRO A 52 9.93 13.10 3.23
CA PRO A 52 9.79 14.54 3.33
C PRO A 52 10.27 15.06 4.68
N THR A 53 11.05 16.13 4.67
CA THR A 53 11.51 16.80 5.90
C THR A 53 10.43 17.68 6.54
N SER A 54 9.40 18.07 5.77
CA SER A 54 8.29 18.91 6.21
C SER A 54 6.96 18.39 5.66
N LYS A 55 5.88 18.63 6.40
CA LYS A 55 4.50 18.27 6.01
C LYS A 55 3.99 19.01 4.78
N THR A 56 4.58 20.15 4.43
CA THR A 56 4.16 20.98 3.29
C THR A 56 4.80 20.58 1.96
N GLN A 57 5.74 19.64 1.98
CA GLN A 57 6.62 19.36 0.85
C GLN A 57 6.24 18.04 0.17
N TYR A 58 4.93 17.80 0.02
CA TYR A 58 4.38 16.60 -0.61
C TYR A 58 3.57 16.96 -1.87
N PRO A 59 3.82 16.30 -3.02
CA PRO A 59 4.90 15.33 -3.25
C PRO A 59 6.29 16.01 -3.29
N PRO A 60 7.37 15.32 -2.87
CA PRO A 60 8.71 15.90 -2.89
C PRO A 60 9.21 16.10 -4.33
N ALA A 61 9.70 17.30 -4.65
CA ALA A 61 10.36 17.54 -5.93
C ALA A 61 11.71 16.80 -6.00
N SER A 62 12.20 16.50 -7.21
CA SER A 62 13.46 15.76 -7.41
C SER A 62 14.67 16.43 -6.74
N GLU A 63 14.73 17.77 -6.75
CA GLU A 63 15.78 18.55 -6.10
C GLU A 63 15.79 18.35 -4.57
N ILE A 64 14.60 18.23 -3.99
CA ILE A 64 14.42 17.96 -2.55
C ILE A 64 14.93 16.56 -2.23
N VAL A 65 14.57 15.57 -3.06
CA VAL A 65 15.00 14.18 -2.89
C VAL A 65 16.52 14.08 -2.98
N ALA A 66 17.14 14.72 -3.98
CA ALA A 66 18.59 14.74 -4.16
C ALA A 66 19.31 15.35 -2.95
N ARG A 67 18.83 16.50 -2.45
CA ARG A 67 19.38 17.15 -1.25
C ARG A 67 19.21 16.28 -0.01
N ASN A 68 18.05 15.66 0.18
CA ASN A 68 17.81 14.78 1.33
C ASN A 68 18.76 13.57 1.31
N LYS A 69 18.98 12.97 0.13
CA LYS A 69 19.92 11.87 -0.07
C LYS A 69 21.36 12.29 0.22
N GLU A 70 21.77 13.49 -0.20
CA GLU A 70 23.09 14.04 0.12
C GLU A 70 23.25 14.27 1.62
N LEU A 71 22.30 14.95 2.27
CA LEU A 71 22.33 15.19 3.72
C LEU A 71 22.35 13.89 4.53
N HIS A 72 21.60 12.89 4.07
CA HIS A 72 21.62 11.57 4.66
C HIS A 72 22.99 10.91 4.53
N GLY A 73 23.57 10.91 3.32
CA GLY A 73 24.93 10.40 3.09
C GLY A 73 25.99 11.11 3.95
N LEU A 74 25.92 12.44 4.08
CA LEU A 74 26.86 13.20 4.92
C LEU A 74 26.72 12.90 6.41
N SER A 75 25.50 12.66 6.90
CA SER A 75 25.23 12.47 8.33
C SER A 75 25.36 11.03 8.80
N VAL A 76 25.08 10.05 7.94
CA VAL A 76 25.04 8.62 8.27
C VAL A 76 26.24 7.87 7.71
N HIS A 77 26.76 8.29 6.55
CA HIS A 77 27.80 7.60 5.78
C HIS A 77 29.02 8.51 5.51
N ALA A 78 29.46 9.26 6.51
CA ALA A 78 30.54 10.23 6.36
C ALA A 78 31.83 9.56 5.85
N GLY A 79 32.35 10.05 4.72
CA GLY A 79 33.58 9.54 4.10
C GLY A 79 33.36 8.51 2.99
N GLU A 80 32.13 8.06 2.76
CA GLU A 80 31.80 7.14 1.69
C GLU A 80 31.43 7.85 0.38
N LYS A 81 31.95 7.38 -0.76
CA LYS A 81 31.65 7.97 -2.08
C LYS A 81 30.29 7.55 -2.64
N ALA A 82 29.80 6.37 -2.29
CA ALA A 82 28.57 5.79 -2.83
C ALA A 82 27.91 4.89 -1.76
N PRO A 83 27.34 5.49 -0.70
CA PRO A 83 26.81 4.74 0.42
C PRO A 83 25.68 3.82 -0.02
N GLN A 84 25.71 2.58 0.45
CA GLN A 84 24.66 1.58 0.23
C GLN A 84 23.69 1.59 1.42
N ALA A 85 22.47 1.08 1.21
CA ALA A 85 21.54 0.91 2.32
C ALA A 85 22.04 -0.21 3.24
N ASP A 86 22.40 0.11 4.48
CA ASP A 86 23.06 -0.83 5.39
C ASP A 86 22.69 -0.63 6.87
N ASN A 87 23.52 -1.13 7.79
CA ASN A 87 23.27 -1.04 9.23
C ASN A 87 23.35 0.39 9.79
N HIS A 88 24.03 1.32 9.11
CA HIS A 88 24.10 2.71 9.52
C HIS A 88 22.74 3.42 9.37
N ASP A 89 21.88 2.93 8.48
CA ASP A 89 20.52 3.47 8.28
C ASP A 89 19.51 2.99 9.33
N SER A 90 19.96 2.22 10.32
CA SER A 90 19.09 1.68 11.34
C SER A 90 18.54 2.77 12.27
N LEU A 91 17.23 2.99 12.19
CA LEU A 91 16.48 3.87 13.11
C LEU A 91 16.47 3.40 14.57
N ALA A 92 16.97 2.20 14.87
CA ALA A 92 16.99 1.63 16.22
C ALA A 92 17.98 2.32 17.18
N THR A 93 18.90 3.12 16.64
CA THR A 93 20.00 3.74 17.39
C THR A 93 19.78 5.23 17.66
N ARG A 94 18.63 5.80 17.26
CA ARG A 94 18.28 7.22 17.44
C ARG A 94 17.28 7.46 18.57
#